data_AF-A0A836SIU8-F1
#
_entry.id   AF-A0A836SIU8-F1
#
_cell.length_a   1.000
_cell.length_b   1.000
_cell.length_c   1.000
_cell.angle_alpha   90.00
_cell.angle_beta   90.00
_cell.angle_gamma   90.00
#
_symmetry.space_group_name_H-M   'P 1'
#
loop_
_entity.id
_entity.type
_entity.pdbx_description
1 polymer ?
#
loop_
_entity_poly.entity_id
_entity_poly.type
_entity_poly.pdbx_seq_one_letter_code
_entity_poly.pdbx_strand_id
1 'polypeptide(L)'
;MKYLSFLKDKRQRVIGFIATLIGFIGSLITILVFFTGWPSIWDIWPPDPPPQSTPLENLAPQPTPREIPQMIKVTGVGFPLPGASSFELKCQSAKRAAEADAKRQLAEQIKGAMIQSVSQFENQHFSNEKLEIRVNASLKLARVIDTKKADDCRIVEVVMEAPLTQ
;
A
#
# COMPACT_ATOMS: atom_id res chain seq x y z
N MET A 1 30.36 26.64 21.80
CA MET A 1 29.17 26.80 20.93
C MET A 1 29.44 27.81 19.82
N LYS A 2 30.20 27.43 18.78
CA LYS A 2 30.66 28.36 17.71
C LYS A 2 30.41 27.84 16.28
N TYR A 3 29.63 26.76 16.14
CA TYR A 3 29.31 26.14 14.85
C TYR A 3 27.88 26.41 14.35
N LEU A 4 26.98 26.86 15.23
CA LEU A 4 25.57 27.10 14.88
C LEU A 4 25.31 28.49 14.28
N SER A 5 26.23 29.44 14.40
CA SER A 5 26.10 30.79 13.79
C SER A 5 26.61 30.85 12.34
N PHE A 6 27.47 29.92 11.92
CA PHE A 6 28.07 29.90 10.58
C PHE A 6 27.15 29.30 9.50
N LEU A 7 26.22 28.41 9.89
CA LEU A 7 25.24 27.81 8.96
C LEU A 7 24.03 28.72 8.68
N LYS A 8 23.83 29.78 9.46
CA LYS A 8 22.70 30.72 9.29
C LYS A 8 23.01 31.83 8.26
N ASP A 9 24.28 32.19 8.10
CA ASP A 9 24.74 33.26 7.21
C ASP A 9 24.81 32.82 5.73
N LYS A 10 25.19 31.55 5.47
CA LYS A 10 25.27 31.00 4.10
C LYS A 10 23.90 30.78 3.45
N ARG A 11 22.84 30.62 4.24
CA ARG A 11 21.46 30.38 3.76
C ARG A 11 20.70 31.67 3.43
N GLN A 12 21.09 32.81 4.01
CA GLN A 12 20.45 34.10 3.71
C GLN A 12 20.99 34.77 2.43
N ARG A 13 22.24 34.50 2.04
CA ARG A 13 22.79 35.03 0.78
C ARG A 13 22.23 34.38 -0.49
N VAL A 14 21.69 33.16 -0.39
CA VAL A 14 21.11 32.44 -1.55
C VAL A 14 19.66 32.86 -1.82
N ILE A 15 18.89 33.22 -0.78
CA ILE A 15 17.48 33.63 -0.92
C ILE A 15 17.38 35.06 -1.48
N GLY A 16 18.36 35.93 -1.20
CA GLY A 16 18.42 37.28 -1.77
C GLY A 16 18.72 37.35 -3.27
N PHE A 17 19.32 36.31 -3.87
CA PHE A 17 19.69 36.28 -5.29
C PHE A 17 18.59 35.76 -6.22
N ILE A 18 17.62 34.98 -5.71
CA ILE A 18 16.52 34.41 -6.51
C ILE A 18 15.33 35.38 -6.59
N ALA A 19 15.17 36.27 -5.60
CA ALA A 19 14.07 37.24 -5.54
C ALA A 19 14.20 38.42 -6.54
N THR A 20 15.38 38.63 -7.16
CA THR A 20 15.59 39.74 -8.11
C THR A 20 15.40 39.35 -9.58
N LEU A 21 15.18 38.06 -9.88
CA LEU A 21 15.02 37.56 -11.27
C LEU A 21 13.56 37.32 -11.69
N ILE A 22 12.60 37.31 -10.75
CA ILE A 22 11.17 37.07 -11.03
C ILE A 22 10.38 38.39 -11.14
N GLY A 23 10.98 39.53 -10.77
CA GLY A 23 10.34 40.84 -10.78
C GLY A 23 10.31 41.58 -12.13
N PHE A 24 10.82 41.01 -13.23
CA PHE A 24 10.97 41.75 -14.50
C PHE A 24 10.22 41.17 -15.71
N ILE A 25 9.49 40.04 -15.57
CA ILE A 25 8.73 39.42 -16.67
C ILE A 25 7.22 39.66 -16.55
N GLY A 26 6.74 40.16 -15.40
CA GLY A 26 5.31 40.40 -15.14
C GLY A 26 4.77 41.79 -15.50
N SER A 27 5.50 42.61 -16.28
CA SER A 27 5.14 44.03 -16.51
C SER A 27 5.13 44.43 -17.99
N LEU A 28 4.68 43.54 -18.88
CA LEU A 28 4.47 43.87 -20.31
C LEU A 28 3.18 43.31 -20.93
N ILE A 29 2.25 42.74 -20.15
CA ILE A 29 0.98 42.16 -20.67
C ILE A 29 -0.26 42.91 -20.14
N THR A 30 -0.09 44.13 -19.60
CA THR A 30 -1.19 44.83 -18.91
C THR A 30 -1.58 46.20 -19.50
N ILE A 31 -1.21 46.52 -20.75
CA ILE A 31 -1.60 47.80 -21.39
C ILE A 31 -1.96 47.63 -22.89
N LEU A 32 -2.70 46.59 -23.27
CA LEU A 32 -3.17 46.49 -24.66
C LEU A 32 -4.50 45.74 -24.83
N VAL A 33 -5.51 46.04 -23.99
CA VAL A 33 -6.88 45.47 -24.16
C VAL A 33 -7.99 46.52 -24.06
N PHE A 34 -7.70 47.82 -23.91
CA PHE A 34 -8.74 48.80 -23.52
C PHE A 34 -9.26 49.77 -24.59
N PHE A 35 -8.89 49.68 -25.89
CA PHE A 35 -9.22 50.79 -26.82
C PHE A 35 -9.81 50.47 -28.20
N THR A 36 -10.33 49.26 -28.44
CA THR A 36 -11.12 49.01 -29.66
C THR A 36 -12.32 48.16 -29.32
N GLY A 37 -13.53 48.68 -29.56
CA GLY A 37 -14.82 48.05 -29.29
C GLY A 37 -14.95 46.63 -29.86
N TRP A 38 -14.45 45.65 -29.10
CA TRP A 38 -14.60 44.23 -29.37
C TRP A 38 -15.86 43.73 -28.64
N PRO A 39 -16.67 42.86 -29.28
CA PRO A 39 -17.81 42.24 -28.63
C PRO A 39 -17.36 41.47 -27.40
N SER A 40 -18.22 41.44 -26.39
CA SER A 40 -17.93 40.78 -25.12
C SER A 40 -17.75 39.27 -25.36
N ILE A 41 -16.86 38.64 -24.58
CA ILE A 41 -16.50 37.22 -24.68
C ILE A 41 -17.72 36.29 -24.44
N TRP A 42 -18.81 36.84 -23.90
CA TRP A 42 -20.07 36.12 -23.64
C TRP A 42 -20.94 35.95 -24.89
N ASP A 43 -20.75 36.73 -25.95
CA ASP A 43 -21.56 36.66 -27.19
C ASP A 43 -21.01 35.66 -28.23
N ILE A 44 -19.80 35.10 -28.00
CA ILE A 44 -19.07 34.23 -28.94
C ILE A 44 -19.02 32.77 -28.45
N TRP A 45 -19.91 32.36 -27.52
CA TRP A 45 -19.96 30.94 -27.10
C TRP A 45 -20.76 30.11 -28.11
N PRO A 46 -20.14 29.26 -28.95
CA PRO A 46 -20.89 28.22 -29.67
C PRO A 46 -21.44 27.22 -28.65
N PRO A 47 -22.61 26.57 -28.90
CA PRO A 47 -23.06 25.48 -28.04
C PRO A 47 -21.91 24.47 -27.86
N ASP A 48 -21.70 24.00 -26.63
CA ASP A 48 -20.58 23.13 -26.27
C ASP A 48 -20.42 22.04 -27.34
N PRO A 49 -19.22 21.86 -27.92
CA PRO A 49 -19.03 20.79 -28.88
C PRO A 49 -19.40 19.47 -28.19
N PRO A 50 -20.14 18.57 -28.87
CA PRO A 50 -20.43 17.25 -28.30
C PRO A 50 -19.10 16.63 -27.85
N PRO A 51 -19.08 15.91 -26.71
CA PRO A 51 -17.84 15.42 -26.11
C PRO A 51 -17.04 14.68 -27.18
N GLN A 52 -15.93 15.27 -27.62
CA GLN A 52 -15.06 14.64 -28.60
C GLN A 52 -14.53 13.38 -27.94
N SER A 53 -14.88 12.20 -28.46
CA SER A 53 -14.24 10.97 -28.06
C SER A 53 -12.76 11.11 -28.36
N THR A 54 -11.95 11.37 -27.33
CA THR A 54 -10.50 11.39 -27.46
C THR A 54 -10.08 10.10 -28.15
N PRO A 55 -9.36 10.17 -29.29
CA PRO A 55 -8.75 8.99 -29.88
C PRO A 55 -7.91 8.29 -28.81
N LEU A 56 -7.83 6.96 -28.87
CA LEU A 56 -7.18 6.05 -27.90
C LEU A 56 -5.64 6.26 -27.75
N GLU A 57 -5.13 7.46 -28.02
CA GLU A 57 -3.74 7.91 -28.15
C GLU A 57 -2.91 7.83 -26.85
N ASN A 58 -3.40 7.20 -25.77
CA ASN A 58 -2.61 7.04 -24.54
C ASN A 58 -2.83 5.72 -23.79
N LEU A 59 -3.03 4.62 -24.52
CA LEU A 59 -2.88 3.25 -23.99
C LEU A 59 -1.44 2.72 -24.17
N ALA A 60 -0.42 3.51 -23.85
CA ALA A 60 0.82 2.84 -23.44
C ALA A 60 0.47 2.05 -22.16
N PRO A 61 0.74 0.73 -22.08
CA PRO A 61 0.55 0.02 -20.82
C PRO A 61 1.44 0.73 -19.80
N GLN A 62 0.81 1.46 -18.88
CA GLN A 62 1.50 1.97 -17.70
C GLN A 62 2.25 0.77 -17.14
N PRO A 63 3.58 0.86 -16.87
CA PRO A 63 4.26 -0.23 -16.20
C PRO A 63 3.49 -0.44 -14.91
N THR A 64 2.70 -1.53 -14.84
CA THR A 64 1.99 -1.87 -13.63
C THR A 64 3.05 -1.86 -12.55
N PRO A 65 2.84 -1.14 -11.42
CA PRO A 65 3.75 -1.27 -10.29
C PRO A 65 3.94 -2.77 -10.11
N ARG A 66 5.17 -3.25 -10.30
CA ARG A 66 5.51 -4.68 -10.22
C ARG A 66 4.75 -5.19 -9.01
N GLU A 67 3.72 -6.03 -9.21
CA GLU A 67 2.86 -6.47 -8.12
C GLU A 67 3.75 -7.31 -7.21
N ILE A 68 4.39 -6.67 -6.24
CA ILE A 68 5.12 -7.39 -5.20
C ILE A 68 4.00 -8.13 -4.47
N PRO A 69 3.98 -9.48 -4.53
CA PRO A 69 2.94 -10.23 -3.84
C PRO A 69 2.98 -9.78 -2.39
N GLN A 70 1.87 -9.22 -1.90
CA GLN A 70 1.80 -8.76 -0.52
C GLN A 70 1.85 -9.99 0.37
N MET A 71 2.99 -10.17 1.04
CA MET A 71 3.21 -11.30 1.95
C MET A 71 2.70 -10.92 3.33
N ILE A 72 1.73 -11.67 3.82
CA ILE A 72 1.23 -11.52 5.18
C ILE A 72 2.08 -12.40 6.09
N LYS A 73 2.61 -11.82 7.17
CA LYS A 73 3.41 -12.53 8.18
C LYS A 73 2.65 -12.58 9.49
N VAL A 74 2.59 -13.76 10.11
CA VAL A 74 1.99 -13.94 11.44
C VAL A 74 2.85 -14.84 12.30
N THR A 75 2.69 -14.72 13.61
CA THR A 75 3.37 -15.56 14.60
C THR A 75 2.33 -16.35 15.38
N GLY A 76 2.35 -17.67 15.23
CA GLY A 76 1.55 -18.58 16.04
C GLY A 76 2.31 -19.10 17.24
N VAL A 77 1.59 -19.40 18.31
CA VAL A 77 2.14 -19.95 19.55
C VAL A 77 1.52 -21.32 19.83
N GLY A 78 2.34 -22.26 20.28
CA GLY A 78 1.92 -23.61 20.57
C GLY A 78 2.50 -24.15 21.86
N PHE A 79 1.68 -24.95 22.55
CA PHE A 79 2.00 -25.62 23.80
C PHE A 79 2.03 -27.13 23.61
N PRO A 80 2.90 -27.85 24.34
CA PRO A 80 3.00 -29.29 24.23
C PRO A 80 1.75 -29.99 24.78
N LEU A 81 1.50 -31.21 24.30
CA LEU A 81 0.44 -32.06 24.83
C LEU A 81 0.66 -32.34 26.33
N PRO A 82 -0.39 -32.27 27.16
CA PRO A 82 -0.28 -32.62 28.58
C PRO A 82 0.09 -34.10 28.71
N GLY A 83 1.07 -34.40 29.56
CA GLY A 83 1.51 -35.78 29.82
C GLY A 83 2.50 -36.36 28.81
N ALA A 84 2.96 -35.61 27.82
CA ALA A 84 4.08 -36.03 26.98
C ALA A 84 5.34 -36.18 27.84
N SER A 85 5.90 -37.38 27.93
CA SER A 85 7.08 -37.68 28.76
C SER A 85 8.39 -37.43 28.00
N SER A 86 8.44 -37.80 26.72
CA SER A 86 9.61 -37.58 25.87
C SER A 86 9.71 -36.13 25.40
N PHE A 87 10.95 -35.65 25.31
CA PHE A 87 11.27 -34.31 24.82
C PHE A 87 10.79 -34.11 23.37
N GLU A 88 10.98 -35.12 22.54
CA GLU A 88 10.63 -35.12 21.12
C GLU A 88 9.12 -34.95 20.93
N LEU A 89 8.31 -35.68 21.72
CA LEU A 89 6.86 -35.59 21.64
C LEU A 89 6.35 -34.23 22.10
N LYS A 90 6.95 -33.64 23.15
CA LYS A 90 6.66 -32.27 23.59
C LYS A 90 6.94 -31.28 22.46
N CYS A 91 8.13 -31.32 21.89
CA CYS A 91 8.53 -30.42 20.80
C CYS A 91 7.65 -30.57 19.56
N GLN A 92 7.36 -31.79 19.15
CA GLN A 92 6.57 -32.03 17.94
C GLN A 92 5.12 -31.58 18.12
N SER A 93 4.53 -31.85 19.28
CA SER A 93 3.16 -31.42 19.58
C SER A 93 3.04 -29.91 19.71
N ALA A 94 3.96 -29.26 20.43
CA ALA A 94 4.00 -27.81 20.56
C ALA A 94 4.18 -27.14 19.19
N LYS A 95 5.06 -27.67 18.33
CA LYS A 95 5.24 -27.15 16.96
C LYS A 95 3.96 -27.26 16.15
N ARG A 96 3.27 -28.40 16.19
CA ARG A 96 2.01 -28.58 15.45
C ARG A 96 0.90 -27.65 15.96
N ALA A 97 0.82 -27.43 17.26
CA ALA A 97 -0.10 -26.48 17.84
C ALA A 97 0.20 -25.04 17.38
N ALA A 98 1.48 -24.66 17.36
CA ALA A 98 1.92 -23.34 16.89
C ALA A 98 1.62 -23.12 15.40
N GLU A 99 1.84 -24.14 14.56
CA GLU A 99 1.50 -24.09 13.14
C GLU A 99 -0.02 -23.96 12.93
N ALA A 100 -0.84 -24.65 13.73
CA ALA A 100 -2.29 -24.56 13.64
C ALA A 100 -2.79 -23.16 14.04
N ASP A 101 -2.24 -22.58 15.11
CA ASP A 101 -2.57 -21.22 15.52
C ASP A 101 -2.12 -20.18 14.49
N ALA A 102 -0.90 -20.30 13.95
CA ALA A 102 -0.43 -19.43 12.88
C ALA A 102 -1.33 -19.49 11.64
N LYS A 103 -1.78 -20.69 11.23
CA LYS A 103 -2.72 -20.86 10.10
C LYS A 103 -4.07 -20.20 10.36
N ARG A 104 -4.58 -20.28 11.60
CA ARG A 104 -5.82 -19.59 12.00
C ARG A 104 -5.67 -18.07 11.87
N GLN A 105 -4.58 -17.52 12.40
CA GLN A 105 -4.29 -16.09 12.30
C GLN A 105 -4.13 -15.64 10.83
N LEU A 106 -3.44 -16.42 10.00
CA LEU A 106 -3.34 -16.14 8.56
C LEU A 106 -4.73 -16.10 7.91
N ALA A 107 -5.57 -17.09 8.17
CA ALA A 107 -6.90 -17.16 7.59
C ALA A 107 -7.74 -15.92 7.94
N GLU A 108 -7.68 -15.48 9.20
CA GLU A 108 -8.37 -14.28 9.68
C GLU A 108 -7.86 -13.01 8.98
N GLN A 109 -6.54 -12.83 8.87
CA GLN A 109 -5.96 -11.66 8.22
C GLN A 109 -6.24 -11.62 6.72
N ILE A 110 -6.11 -12.76 6.03
CA ILE A 110 -6.39 -12.89 4.60
C ILE A 110 -7.87 -12.58 4.33
N LYS A 111 -8.78 -13.14 5.14
CA LYS A 111 -10.22 -12.89 5.01
C LYS A 111 -10.56 -11.41 5.26
N GLY A 112 -9.96 -10.79 6.29
CA GLY A 112 -10.13 -9.37 6.57
C GLY A 112 -9.65 -8.48 5.42
N ALA A 113 -8.46 -8.75 4.88
CA ALA A 113 -7.90 -8.01 3.75
C ALA A 113 -8.78 -8.11 2.48
N MET A 114 -9.32 -9.31 2.19
CA MET A 114 -10.21 -9.50 1.05
C MET A 114 -11.53 -8.75 1.20
N ILE A 115 -12.17 -8.81 2.38
CA ILE A 115 -13.42 -8.10 2.64
C ILE A 115 -13.24 -6.59 2.49
N GLN A 116 -12.13 -6.04 3.01
CA GLN A 116 -11.82 -4.61 2.86
C GLN A 116 -11.64 -4.23 1.39
N SER A 117 -10.89 -5.00 0.60
CA SER A 117 -10.69 -4.73 -0.83
C SER A 117 -11.99 -4.74 -1.62
N VAL A 118 -12.89 -5.68 -1.31
CA VAL A 118 -14.20 -5.84 -1.96
C VAL A 118 -15.14 -4.69 -1.62
N SER A 119 -15.17 -4.27 -0.35
CA SER A 119 -16.07 -3.20 0.12
C SER A 119 -15.72 -1.81 -0.44
N GLN A 120 -14.47 -1.60 -0.89
CA GLN A 120 -14.04 -0.35 -1.53
C GLN A 120 -14.54 -0.20 -2.97
N PHE A 121 -14.94 -1.31 -3.63
CA PHE A 121 -15.59 -1.28 -4.93
C PHE A 121 -17.10 -1.35 -4.70
N GLU A 122 -17.71 -0.18 -4.65
CA GLU A 122 -19.15 0.02 -4.50
C GLU A 122 -19.92 -0.89 -5.49
N ASN A 123 -20.72 -1.83 -4.96
CA ASN A 123 -21.71 -2.66 -5.67
C ASN A 123 -21.23 -3.90 -6.43
N GLN A 124 -20.41 -4.77 -5.85
CA GLN A 124 -20.21 -6.12 -6.40
C GLN A 124 -20.88 -7.18 -5.52
N HIS A 125 -21.83 -7.90 -6.12
CA HIS A 125 -22.52 -9.05 -5.56
C HIS A 125 -21.53 -10.23 -5.48
N PHE A 126 -20.72 -10.29 -4.43
CA PHE A 126 -19.71 -11.33 -4.28
C PHE A 126 -20.29 -12.61 -3.68
N SER A 127 -20.06 -13.73 -4.36
CA SER A 127 -20.38 -15.06 -3.84
C SER A 127 -19.34 -15.44 -2.78
N ASN A 128 -19.81 -15.82 -1.58
CA ASN A 128 -18.96 -16.31 -0.48
C ASN A 128 -18.00 -17.43 -0.91
N GLU A 129 -18.40 -18.26 -1.88
CA GLU A 129 -17.60 -19.33 -2.45
C GLU A 129 -16.25 -18.85 -3.03
N LYS A 130 -16.22 -17.70 -3.70
CA LYS A 130 -14.99 -17.16 -4.30
C LYS A 130 -13.98 -16.71 -3.24
N LEU A 131 -14.46 -16.19 -2.11
CA LEU A 131 -13.63 -15.79 -0.98
C LEU A 131 -12.99 -17.02 -0.33
N GLU A 132 -13.78 -18.06 -0.07
CA GLU A 132 -13.29 -19.29 0.55
C GLU A 132 -12.26 -20.01 -0.34
N ILE A 133 -12.46 -20.08 -1.66
CA ILE A 133 -11.48 -20.64 -2.59
C ILE A 133 -10.14 -19.88 -2.51
N ARG A 134 -10.21 -18.55 -2.44
CA ARG A 134 -9.03 -17.68 -2.44
C ARG A 134 -8.27 -17.71 -1.11
N VAL A 135 -8.99 -17.73 0.01
CA VAL A 135 -8.39 -17.95 1.35
C VAL A 135 -7.69 -19.30 1.37
N ASN A 136 -8.36 -20.37 0.90
CA ASN A 136 -7.78 -21.71 0.85
C ASN A 136 -6.56 -21.80 -0.07
N ALA A 137 -6.58 -21.14 -1.23
CA ALA A 137 -5.42 -21.07 -2.12
C ALA A 137 -4.23 -20.38 -1.43
N SER A 138 -4.48 -19.28 -0.74
CA SER A 138 -3.44 -18.53 -0.01
C SER A 138 -2.87 -19.33 1.17
N LEU A 139 -3.72 -20.02 1.93
CA LEU A 139 -3.28 -20.91 3.03
C LEU A 139 -2.45 -22.10 2.53
N LYS A 140 -2.72 -22.63 1.34
CA LYS A 140 -1.91 -23.71 0.73
C LYS A 140 -0.51 -23.26 0.35
N LEU A 141 -0.32 -21.97 0.07
CA LEU A 141 0.98 -21.37 -0.24
C LEU A 141 1.70 -20.86 1.02
N ALA A 142 1.12 -21.05 2.21
CA ALA A 142 1.72 -20.60 3.45
C ALA A 142 2.99 -21.41 3.76
N ARG A 143 4.07 -20.71 4.10
CA ARG A 143 5.36 -21.30 4.46
C ARG A 143 5.81 -20.87 5.85
N VAL A 144 6.52 -21.75 6.53
CA VAL A 144 7.18 -21.45 7.81
C VAL A 144 8.50 -20.72 7.51
N ILE A 145 8.68 -19.54 8.09
CA ILE A 145 9.91 -18.74 7.95
C ILE A 145 10.87 -19.06 9.09
N ASP A 146 10.33 -19.15 10.30
CA ASP A 146 11.13 -19.31 11.52
C ASP A 146 10.38 -20.15 12.55
N THR A 147 11.14 -20.83 13.41
CA THR A 147 10.60 -21.60 14.53
C THR A 147 11.50 -21.41 15.74
N LYS A 148 10.98 -20.74 16.76
CA LYS A 148 11.67 -20.54 18.03
C LYS A 148 11.10 -21.49 19.07
N LYS A 149 12.00 -22.11 19.84
CA LYS A 149 11.65 -23.01 20.92
C LYS A 149 12.13 -22.37 22.22
N ALA A 150 11.23 -22.20 23.16
CA ALA A 150 11.53 -21.71 24.50
C ALA A 150 11.27 -22.82 25.54
N ASP A 151 12.03 -22.77 26.64
CA ASP A 151 11.84 -23.59 27.84
C ASP A 151 11.62 -25.10 27.56
N ASP A 152 12.63 -25.78 26.98
CA ASP A 152 12.55 -27.22 26.67
C ASP A 152 11.30 -27.63 25.87
N CYS A 153 10.91 -26.79 24.90
CA CYS A 153 9.70 -26.94 24.09
C CYS A 153 8.38 -26.84 24.87
N ARG A 154 8.38 -26.19 26.03
CA ARG A 154 7.15 -25.79 26.72
C ARG A 154 6.38 -24.75 25.90
N ILE A 155 7.09 -23.90 25.17
CA ILE A 155 6.51 -22.92 24.27
C ILE A 155 7.25 -23.00 22.94
N VAL A 156 6.50 -23.10 21.86
CA VAL A 156 7.04 -23.03 20.50
C VAL A 156 6.34 -21.91 19.76
N GLU A 157 7.12 -21.01 19.17
CA GLU A 157 6.65 -19.93 18.32
C GLU A 157 7.00 -20.27 16.88
N VAL A 158 6.03 -20.14 15.97
CA VAL A 158 6.22 -20.38 14.55
C VAL A 158 5.81 -19.13 13.80
N VAL A 159 6.75 -18.58 13.02
CA VAL A 159 6.45 -17.46 12.12
C VAL A 159 6.11 -18.04 10.77
N MET A 160 4.91 -17.74 10.28
CA MET A 160 4.45 -18.16 8.96
C MET A 160 4.20 -16.95 8.08
N GLU A 161 4.40 -17.15 6.77
CA GLU A 161 3.95 -16.18 5.78
C GLU A 161 3.17 -16.83 4.66
N ALA A 162 2.22 -16.09 4.12
CA ALA A 162 1.43 -16.48 2.96
C ALA A 162 1.28 -15.31 1.99
N PRO A 163 1.25 -15.58 0.67
CA PRO A 163 0.95 -14.56 -0.32
C PRO A 163 -0.54 -14.21 -0.28
N LEU A 164 -0.85 -12.91 -0.36
CA LEU A 164 -2.21 -12.45 -0.64
C LEU A 164 -2.47 -12.63 -2.14
N THR A 165 -3.25 -13.64 -2.49
CA THR A 165 -3.69 -13.85 -3.88
C THR A 165 -4.81 -12.84 -4.16
N GLN A 166 -4.58 -11.87 -5.06
CA GLN A 166 -5.56 -10.81 -5.40
C GLN A 166 -6.63 -11.28 -6.41
#